data_AF-A0A1V6QL92-F1
#
_entry.id   AF-A0A1V6QL92-F1
#
_cell.length_a   1.000
_cell.length_b   1.000
_cell.length_c   1.000
_cell.angle_alpha   90.00
_cell.angle_beta   90.00
_cell.angle_gamma   90.00
#
_symmetry.space_group_name_H-M   'P 1'
#
loop_
_entity.id
_entity.type
_entity.pdbx_description
1 polymer ?
#
loop_
_entity_poly.entity_id
_entity_poly.type
_entity_poly.pdbx_seq_one_letter_code
_entity_poly.pdbx_strand_id
1 'polypeptide(L)'
;MSEAFFHTCKPALDVDYLEDGDLALVQTFLIIAHYLQGSRAPNRCWHIIGTAIRLAQGVGLHSDIGDEHRSFAETQIRRRVWHGCVMLDLAVSIMLGRPVMISHKPSTPLPDPIDDRHLAIDYPTCEQPPGTFSHVEWFIATLKLYGLLRKTLHMLYDNDGKQCNGNPADQTRSGTLTQIQYITQLDSELQDFRLEVPMPLHWDVPASEVQPQFLREQHLLKARQVKTGPLPVLSKSLHENLSTGTERASSRAGICANFAMDCVFFCVQSAIELINLIHETCNTDLASVWYYNIFCEHNTEALMFQAD
;
A
#
# COMPACT_ATOMS: atom_id res chain seq x y z
N MET A 1 -12.18 3.58 23.06
CA MET A 1 -11.23 4.71 23.10
C MET A 1 -11.12 5.39 21.74
N SER A 2 -10.95 4.64 20.65
CA SER A 2 -10.92 5.16 19.27
C SER A 2 -12.19 5.90 18.83
N GLU A 3 -13.37 5.39 19.18
CA GLU A 3 -14.66 6.04 18.87
C GLU A 3 -14.83 7.41 19.55
N ALA A 4 -14.43 7.51 20.82
CA ALA A 4 -14.46 8.78 21.56
C ALA A 4 -13.54 9.82 20.91
N PHE A 5 -12.33 9.41 20.51
CA PHE A 5 -11.39 10.28 19.80
C PHE A 5 -11.95 10.75 18.45
N PHE A 6 -12.53 9.84 17.67
CA PHE A 6 -13.20 10.19 16.41
C PHE A 6 -14.33 11.21 16.62
N HIS A 7 -15.13 11.07 17.68
CA HIS A 7 -16.16 12.05 18.01
C HIS A 7 -15.57 13.41 18.40
N THR A 8 -14.46 13.44 19.14
CA THR A 8 -13.76 14.68 19.49
C THR A 8 -13.18 15.40 18.26
N CYS A 9 -12.67 14.66 17.28
CA CYS A 9 -12.10 15.25 16.05
C CYS A 9 -13.16 15.57 14.98
N LYS A 10 -14.42 15.17 15.17
CA LYS A 10 -15.51 15.42 14.21
C LYS A 10 -15.68 16.90 13.81
N PRO A 11 -15.51 17.90 14.69
CA PRO A 11 -15.57 19.30 14.30
C PRO A 11 -14.53 19.71 13.25
N ALA A 12 -13.37 19.05 13.20
CA ALA A 12 -12.36 19.31 12.17
C ALA A 12 -12.81 18.89 10.75
N LEU A 13 -13.95 18.19 10.63
CA LEU A 13 -14.57 17.86 9.35
C LEU A 13 -15.49 18.96 8.83
N ASP A 14 -15.67 20.05 9.59
CA ASP A 14 -16.41 21.22 9.12
C ASP A 14 -15.68 21.88 7.95
N VAL A 15 -16.46 22.39 6.99
CA VAL A 15 -15.94 23.00 5.76
C VAL A 15 -15.14 24.26 6.07
N ASP A 16 -15.49 24.96 7.15
CA ASP A 16 -14.80 26.17 7.59
C ASP A 16 -13.31 25.92 7.89
N TYR A 17 -12.94 24.73 8.39
CA TYR A 17 -11.53 24.38 8.62
C TYR A 17 -10.77 24.06 7.33
N LEU A 18 -11.46 23.87 6.20
CA LEU A 18 -10.81 23.54 4.93
C LEU A 18 -10.26 24.78 4.21
N GLU A 19 -10.65 26.00 4.62
CA GLU A 19 -10.14 27.24 4.02
C GLU A 19 -8.69 27.51 4.42
N ASP A 20 -8.37 27.34 5.72
CA ASP A 20 -7.05 27.58 6.31
C ASP A 20 -6.36 26.26 6.68
N GLY A 21 -5.96 25.49 5.67
CA GLY A 21 -5.24 24.23 5.89
C GLY A 21 -3.90 24.44 6.59
N ASP A 22 -3.62 23.64 7.62
CA ASP A 22 -2.31 23.55 8.27
C ASP A 22 -1.85 22.10 8.44
N LEU A 23 -0.63 21.91 8.95
CA LEU A 23 -0.05 20.58 9.15
C LEU A 23 -0.86 19.74 10.16
N ALA A 24 -1.39 20.38 11.21
CA ALA A 24 -2.15 19.71 12.27
C ALA A 24 -3.50 19.20 11.76
N LEU A 25 -4.15 19.95 10.86
CA LEU A 25 -5.38 19.54 10.21
C LEU A 25 -5.14 18.32 9.31
N VAL A 26 -4.08 18.32 8.50
CA VAL A 26 -3.70 17.15 7.69
C VAL A 26 -3.48 15.92 8.58
N GLN A 27 -2.72 16.07 9.67
CA GLN A 27 -2.51 15.00 10.64
C GLN A 27 -3.83 14.49 11.26
N THR A 28 -4.73 15.39 11.61
CA THR A 28 -6.06 15.06 12.15
C THR A 28 -6.86 14.22 11.15
N PHE A 29 -6.91 14.62 9.88
CA PHE A 29 -7.58 13.86 8.82
C PHE A 29 -6.94 12.49 8.59
N LEU A 30 -5.60 12.37 8.67
CA LEU A 30 -4.92 11.08 8.56
C LEU A 30 -5.27 10.13 9.70
N ILE A 31 -5.35 10.64 10.94
CA ILE A 31 -5.76 9.83 12.10
C ILE A 31 -7.21 9.39 11.96
N ILE A 32 -8.11 10.29 11.53
CA ILE A 32 -9.51 9.96 11.25
C ILE A 32 -9.60 8.90 10.14
N ALA A 33 -8.85 9.06 9.05
CA ALA A 33 -8.82 8.11 7.95
C ALA A 33 -8.37 6.73 8.44
N HIS A 34 -7.31 6.66 9.25
CA HIS A 34 -6.80 5.42 9.80
C HIS A 34 -7.81 4.72 10.72
N TYR A 35 -8.57 5.47 11.53
CA TYR A 35 -9.70 4.92 12.28
C TYR A 35 -10.79 4.36 11.33
N LEU A 36 -11.16 5.12 10.31
CA LEU A 36 -12.21 4.74 9.37
C LEU A 36 -11.83 3.51 8.52
N GLN A 37 -10.54 3.27 8.27
CA GLN A 37 -10.05 2.04 7.61
C GLN A 37 -10.44 0.76 8.37
N GLY A 38 -10.52 0.83 9.71
CA GLY A 38 -10.97 -0.29 10.56
C GLY A 38 -12.48 -0.33 10.79
N SER A 39 -13.26 0.56 10.15
CA SER A 39 -14.70 0.68 10.37
C SER A 39 -15.52 0.16 9.19
N ARG A 40 -16.84 -0.01 9.36
CA ARG A 40 -17.77 -0.39 8.27
C ARG A 40 -18.10 0.78 7.30
N ALA A 41 -17.18 1.71 7.10
CA ALA A 41 -17.38 2.91 6.29
C ALA A 41 -16.25 3.16 5.27
N PRO A 42 -15.94 2.21 4.38
CA PRO A 42 -14.83 2.31 3.43
C PRO A 42 -14.94 3.52 2.49
N ASN A 43 -16.14 3.82 2.00
CA ASN A 43 -16.38 5.00 1.16
C ASN A 43 -16.08 6.30 1.92
N ARG A 44 -16.45 6.39 3.20
CA ARG A 44 -16.15 7.59 4.01
C ARG A 44 -14.64 7.72 4.19
N CYS A 45 -13.95 6.61 4.47
CA CYS A 45 -12.49 6.59 4.55
C CYS A 45 -11.84 7.15 3.29
N TRP A 46 -12.26 6.67 2.10
CA TRP A 46 -11.74 7.14 0.82
C TRP A 46 -11.91 8.66 0.61
N HIS A 47 -13.06 9.23 0.95
CA HIS A 47 -13.29 10.68 0.85
C HIS A 47 -12.41 11.47 1.83
N ILE A 48 -12.29 11.02 3.09
CA ILE A 48 -11.43 11.68 4.09
C ILE A 48 -9.97 11.66 3.65
N ILE A 49 -9.48 10.55 3.09
CA ILE A 49 -8.13 10.45 2.53
C ILE A 49 -7.95 11.47 1.40
N GLY A 50 -8.91 11.58 0.49
CA GLY A 50 -8.87 12.57 -0.58
C GLY A 50 -8.83 14.02 -0.09
N THR A 51 -9.58 14.34 0.96
CA THR A 51 -9.50 15.66 1.61
C THR A 51 -8.14 15.88 2.24
N ALA A 52 -7.59 14.89 2.96
CA ALA A 52 -6.26 14.98 3.56
C ALA A 52 -5.17 15.26 2.51
N ILE A 53 -5.25 14.58 1.35
CA ILE A 53 -4.32 14.77 0.23
C ILE A 53 -4.41 16.20 -0.31
N ARG A 54 -5.61 16.74 -0.52
CA ARG A 54 -5.79 18.11 -1.01
C ARG A 54 -5.27 19.14 -0.02
N LEU A 55 -5.53 18.96 1.27
CA LEU A 55 -4.98 19.82 2.33
C LEU A 55 -3.45 19.74 2.36
N ALA A 56 -2.88 18.53 2.29
CA ALA A 56 -1.44 18.31 2.24
C ALA A 56 -0.79 18.96 1.00
N GLN A 57 -1.49 18.94 -0.13
CA GLN A 57 -1.05 19.63 -1.35
C GLN A 57 -1.11 21.14 -1.17
N GLY A 58 -2.20 21.67 -0.61
CA GLY A 58 -2.39 23.11 -0.35
C GLY A 58 -1.30 23.71 0.55
N VAL A 59 -0.87 22.98 1.57
CA VAL A 59 0.24 23.40 2.46
C VAL A 59 1.64 23.01 1.96
N GLY A 60 1.74 22.45 0.75
CA GLY A 60 3.00 22.16 0.08
C GLY A 60 3.78 20.94 0.57
N LEU A 61 3.14 19.93 1.20
CA LEU A 61 3.84 18.73 1.69
C LEU A 61 4.31 17.77 0.58
N HIS A 62 3.76 17.93 -0.61
CA HIS A 62 4.05 17.11 -1.80
C HIS A 62 5.34 17.49 -2.54
N SER A 63 6.02 18.53 -2.06
CA SER A 63 7.27 19.06 -2.60
C SER A 63 8.22 19.41 -1.47
N ASP A 64 9.52 19.34 -1.77
CA ASP A 64 10.64 19.77 -0.93
C ASP A 64 10.94 21.27 -1.02
N ILE A 65 10.15 22.03 -1.80
CA ILE A 65 10.31 23.48 -1.91
C ILE A 65 10.17 24.16 -0.55
N GLY A 66 11.16 24.97 -0.20
CA GLY A 66 11.21 25.73 1.04
C GLY A 66 11.70 24.91 2.24
N ASP A 67 12.11 23.66 2.05
CA ASP A 67 12.72 22.86 3.13
C ASP A 67 14.04 23.50 3.61
N GLU A 68 14.72 24.29 2.77
CA GLU A 68 15.93 25.05 3.16
C GLU A 68 15.66 26.14 4.22
N HIS A 69 14.40 26.54 4.39
CA HIS A 69 13.97 27.52 5.39
C HIS A 69 13.39 26.88 6.66
N ARG A 70 13.34 25.53 6.72
CA ARG A 70 12.73 24.78 7.82
C ARG A 70 13.80 24.10 8.68
N SER A 71 13.47 23.84 9.94
CA SER A 71 14.30 22.99 10.78
C SER A 71 14.32 21.55 10.22
N PHE A 72 15.39 20.81 10.50
CA PHE A 72 15.47 19.41 10.11
C PHE A 72 14.29 18.59 10.66
N ALA A 73 13.94 18.80 11.94
CA ALA A 73 12.81 18.15 12.59
C ALA A 73 11.48 18.42 11.87
N GLU A 74 11.21 19.68 11.52
CA GLU A 74 10.00 20.05 10.79
C GLU A 74 9.94 19.37 9.41
N THR A 75 11.04 19.38 8.67
CA THR A 75 11.14 18.70 7.38
C THR A 75 10.84 17.21 7.49
N GLN A 76 11.37 16.52 8.51
CA GLN A 76 11.08 15.10 8.73
C GLN A 76 9.61 14.83 9.05
N ILE A 77 8.98 15.67 9.89
CA ILE A 77 7.56 15.54 10.21
C ILE A 77 6.71 15.76 8.95
N ARG A 78 7.01 16.80 8.16
CA ARG A 78 6.29 17.09 6.90
C ARG A 78 6.39 15.94 5.91
N ARG A 79 7.58 15.35 5.75
CA ARG A 79 7.79 14.14 4.92
C ARG A 79 6.96 12.96 5.42
N ARG A 80 6.93 12.71 6.74
CA ARG A 80 6.13 11.62 7.33
C ARG A 80 4.64 11.80 7.08
N VAL A 81 4.13 13.02 7.22
CA VAL A 81 2.70 13.32 6.98
C VAL A 81 2.36 13.10 5.50
N TRP A 82 3.17 13.62 4.58
CA TRP A 82 2.96 13.41 3.14
C TRP A 82 2.98 11.93 2.76
N HIS A 83 3.99 11.19 3.21
CA HIS A 83 4.07 9.76 2.93
C HIS A 83 2.99 8.95 3.65
N GLY A 84 2.43 9.47 4.75
CA GLY A 84 1.23 8.95 5.38
C GLY A 84 0.02 9.05 4.43
N CYS A 85 -0.16 10.20 3.76
CA CYS A 85 -1.16 10.35 2.70
C CYS A 85 -0.94 9.33 1.58
N VAL A 86 0.30 9.19 1.08
CA VAL A 86 0.67 8.22 0.03
C VAL A 86 0.33 6.79 0.43
N MET A 87 0.65 6.40 1.66
CA MET A 87 0.37 5.08 2.18
C MET A 87 -1.14 4.82 2.26
N LEU A 88 -1.92 5.74 2.82
CA LEU A 88 -3.36 5.55 2.96
C LEU A 88 -4.08 5.54 1.60
N ASP A 89 -3.68 6.41 0.65
CA ASP A 89 -4.20 6.45 -0.72
C ASP A 89 -4.06 5.08 -1.41
N LEU A 90 -2.83 4.54 -1.42
CA LEU A 90 -2.55 3.24 -2.02
C LEU A 90 -3.34 2.12 -1.34
N ALA A 91 -3.36 2.09 -0.01
CA ALA A 91 -4.09 1.06 0.74
C ALA A 91 -5.59 1.06 0.41
N VAL A 92 -6.24 2.23 0.37
CA VAL A 92 -7.68 2.33 0.10
C VAL A 92 -8.01 2.11 -1.38
N SER A 93 -7.14 2.54 -2.29
CA SER A 93 -7.32 2.35 -3.73
C SER A 93 -7.35 0.87 -4.10
N ILE A 94 -6.43 0.07 -3.56
CA ILE A 94 -6.41 -1.38 -3.80
C ILE A 94 -7.64 -2.04 -3.18
N MET A 95 -7.97 -1.66 -1.94
CA MET A 95 -9.12 -2.22 -1.22
C MET A 95 -10.43 -2.03 -2.00
N LEU A 96 -10.61 -0.87 -2.61
CA LEU A 96 -11.86 -0.50 -3.27
C LEU A 96 -11.83 -0.70 -4.79
N GLY A 97 -10.72 -1.20 -5.35
CA GLY A 97 -10.54 -1.25 -6.80
C GLY A 97 -10.66 0.14 -7.43
N ARG A 98 -10.12 1.19 -6.79
CA ARG A 98 -10.13 2.56 -7.32
C ARG A 98 -8.74 3.02 -7.78
N PRO A 99 -8.66 3.91 -8.78
CA PRO A 99 -7.40 4.59 -9.11
C PRO A 99 -6.81 5.31 -7.89
N VAL A 100 -5.49 5.44 -7.87
CA VAL A 100 -4.77 6.24 -6.86
C VAL A 100 -4.97 7.72 -7.12
N MET A 101 -5.17 8.52 -6.08
CA MET A 101 -5.34 9.97 -6.22
C MET A 101 -4.00 10.68 -6.48
N ILE A 102 -2.91 10.16 -5.91
CA ILE A 102 -1.57 10.72 -6.10
C ILE A 102 -0.98 10.05 -7.35
N SER A 103 -0.95 10.75 -8.47
CA SER A 103 -0.63 10.15 -9.79
C SER A 103 0.87 9.92 -10.06
N HIS A 104 1.77 10.57 -9.34
CA HIS A 104 3.21 10.52 -9.64
C HIS A 104 4.07 10.10 -8.45
N LYS A 105 5.30 9.65 -8.75
CA LYS A 105 6.33 9.46 -7.73
C LYS A 105 6.46 10.77 -6.95
N PRO A 106 6.30 10.75 -5.62
CA PRO A 106 6.36 11.99 -4.84
C PRO A 106 7.73 12.66 -5.04
N SER A 107 7.73 13.99 -5.24
CA SER A 107 8.97 14.78 -5.26
C SER A 107 9.62 14.76 -3.87
N THR A 108 8.79 14.73 -2.83
CA THR A 108 9.18 14.61 -1.44
C THR A 108 10.00 13.33 -1.19
N PRO A 109 11.26 13.44 -0.73
CA PRO A 109 12.09 12.30 -0.36
C PRO A 109 11.45 11.45 0.73
N LEU A 110 11.86 10.17 0.83
CA LEU A 110 11.49 9.34 1.98
C LEU A 110 11.99 9.99 3.28
N PRO A 111 11.30 9.80 4.42
CA PRO A 111 11.78 10.28 5.70
C PRO A 111 13.06 9.54 6.11
N ASP A 112 13.87 10.18 6.94
CA ASP A 112 15.06 9.56 7.51
C ASP A 112 14.68 8.64 8.67
N PRO A 113 15.43 7.53 8.89
CA PRO A 113 15.16 6.53 9.91
C PRO A 113 15.57 7.02 11.31
N ILE A 114 14.92 8.07 11.81
CA ILE A 114 15.23 8.72 13.08
C ILE A 114 13.95 8.79 13.92
N ASP A 115 13.97 8.31 15.17
CA ASP A 115 12.76 8.38 16.00
C ASP A 115 12.43 9.82 16.40
N ASP A 116 11.13 10.11 16.62
CA ASP A 116 10.66 11.45 17.01
C ASP A 116 11.40 12.01 18.24
N ARG A 117 11.76 11.16 19.19
CA ARG A 117 12.51 11.53 20.41
C ARG A 117 13.91 12.09 20.13
N HIS A 118 14.43 11.84 18.93
CA HIS A 118 15.75 12.28 18.47
C HIS A 118 15.66 13.43 17.46
N LEU A 119 14.44 13.89 17.13
CA LEU A 119 14.23 15.08 16.31
C LEU A 119 14.24 16.33 17.20
N ALA A 120 15.32 17.10 17.12
CA ALA A 120 15.46 18.35 17.85
C ALA A 120 15.31 19.55 16.91
N ILE A 121 14.50 20.54 17.33
CA ILE A 121 14.15 21.71 16.51
C ILE A 121 15.37 22.63 16.30
N ASP A 122 16.25 22.72 17.29
CA ASP A 122 17.36 23.68 17.31
C ASP A 122 18.63 23.17 16.60
N TYR A 123 18.61 21.96 16.05
CA TYR A 123 19.78 21.34 15.43
C TYR A 123 19.68 21.31 13.90
N PRO A 124 20.78 21.62 13.18
CA PRO A 124 20.77 21.64 11.72
C PRO A 124 20.58 20.26 11.10
N THR A 125 20.95 19.20 11.83
CA THR A 125 20.76 17.79 11.46
C THR A 125 20.47 16.98 12.72
N CYS A 126 19.76 15.87 12.57
CA CYS A 126 19.52 14.90 13.64
C CYS A 126 19.94 13.52 13.12
N GLU A 127 20.36 12.64 14.03
CA GLU A 127 20.76 11.27 13.68
C GLU A 127 20.21 10.29 14.71
N GLN A 128 19.94 9.07 14.26
CA GLN A 128 19.58 7.97 15.15
C GLN A 128 20.83 7.51 15.90
N PRO A 129 20.77 7.29 17.23
CA PRO A 129 21.94 6.85 17.99
C PRO A 129 22.54 5.54 17.45
N PRO A 130 23.88 5.41 17.40
CA PRO A 130 24.53 4.19 16.93
C PRO A 130 24.05 2.95 17.69
N GLY A 131 23.74 1.87 16.95
CA GLY A 131 23.26 0.61 17.52
C GLY A 131 21.78 0.60 17.94
N THR A 132 21.04 1.70 17.72
CA THR A 132 19.60 1.78 17.99
C THR A 132 18.82 1.69 16.69
N PHE A 133 17.91 0.71 16.58
CA PHE A 133 17.03 0.59 15.42
C PHE A 133 15.89 1.61 15.51
N SER A 134 15.59 2.33 14.42
CA SER A 134 14.49 3.29 14.40
C SER A 134 13.15 2.61 14.09
N HIS A 135 12.09 3.00 14.79
CA HIS A 135 10.72 2.57 14.47
C HIS A 135 10.25 3.10 13.10
N VAL A 136 10.87 4.16 12.60
CA VAL A 136 10.56 4.77 11.29
C VAL A 136 11.01 3.87 10.14
N GLU A 137 11.97 2.97 10.36
CA GLU A 137 12.43 2.00 9.36
C GLU A 137 11.29 1.13 8.83
N TRP A 138 10.34 0.74 9.70
CA TRP A 138 9.15 0.00 9.27
C TRP A 138 8.28 0.81 8.33
N PHE A 139 8.12 2.10 8.61
CA PHE A 139 7.36 3.01 7.75
C PHE A 139 8.05 3.18 6.40
N ILE A 140 9.38 3.36 6.38
CA ILE A 140 10.19 3.43 5.16
C ILE A 140 10.07 2.14 4.34
N ALA A 141 10.23 0.97 4.96
CA ALA A 141 10.08 -0.33 4.31
C ALA A 141 8.67 -0.52 3.72
N THR A 142 7.64 -0.07 4.45
CA THR A 142 6.27 -0.07 3.95
C THR A 142 6.10 0.82 2.72
N LEU A 143 6.69 2.03 2.72
CA LEU A 143 6.62 2.94 1.59
C LEU A 143 7.33 2.38 0.35
N LYS A 144 8.48 1.72 0.52
CA LYS A 144 9.17 1.03 -0.58
C LYS A 144 8.27 -0.02 -1.23
N LEU A 145 7.65 -0.87 -0.42
CA LEU A 145 6.71 -1.89 -0.89
C LEU A 145 5.50 -1.27 -1.60
N TYR A 146 4.98 -0.17 -1.05
CA TYR A 146 3.85 0.55 -1.64
C TYR A 146 4.24 1.24 -2.96
N GLY A 147 5.53 1.55 -3.15
CA GLY A 147 6.09 1.95 -4.44
C GLY A 147 5.99 0.85 -5.51
N LEU A 148 6.19 -0.42 -5.14
CA LEU A 148 6.00 -1.57 -6.03
C LEU A 148 4.51 -1.75 -6.36
N LEU A 149 3.68 -1.71 -5.34
CA LEU A 149 2.21 -1.81 -5.44
C LEU A 149 1.59 -0.74 -6.33
N ARG A 150 2.13 0.47 -6.27
CA ARG A 150 1.75 1.55 -7.17
C ARG A 150 1.97 1.17 -8.64
N LYS A 151 3.11 0.55 -8.99
CA LYS A 151 3.37 0.07 -10.36
C LYS A 151 2.29 -0.92 -10.79
N THR A 152 1.84 -1.76 -9.86
CA THR A 152 0.80 -2.78 -10.09
C THR A 152 -0.53 -2.12 -10.44
N LEU A 153 -0.94 -1.11 -9.68
CA LEU A 153 -2.16 -0.36 -9.95
C LEU A 153 -2.10 0.40 -11.27
N HIS A 154 -0.96 1.03 -11.60
CA HIS A 154 -0.82 1.73 -12.89
C HIS A 154 -1.02 0.77 -14.06
N MET A 155 -0.43 -0.43 -14.01
CA MET A 155 -0.65 -1.46 -15.03
C MET A 155 -2.12 -1.88 -15.15
N LEU A 156 -2.84 -1.98 -14.02
CA LEU A 156 -4.24 -2.41 -14.01
C LEU A 156 -5.18 -1.38 -14.64
N TYR A 157 -4.93 -0.08 -14.41
CA TYR A 157 -5.76 1.01 -14.93
C TYR A 157 -5.31 1.54 -16.29
N ASP A 158 -4.02 1.52 -16.63
CA ASP A 158 -3.53 2.00 -17.94
C ASP A 158 -3.94 1.06 -19.09
N ASN A 159 -4.15 -0.22 -18.82
CA ASN A 159 -4.57 -1.20 -19.82
C ASN A 159 -6.04 -1.04 -20.27
N ASP A 160 -6.91 -0.44 -19.44
CA ASP A 160 -8.31 -0.16 -19.81
C ASP A 160 -8.42 0.97 -20.87
N GLY A 161 -7.46 1.90 -20.89
CA GLY A 161 -7.51 3.09 -21.73
C GLY A 161 -6.96 2.90 -23.16
N LYS A 162 -6.26 1.81 -23.46
CA LYS A 162 -5.58 1.60 -24.75
C LYS A 162 -6.35 0.63 -25.65
N GLN A 163 -7.54 1.03 -26.11
CA GLN A 163 -8.12 0.42 -27.30
C GLN A 163 -7.34 0.92 -28.54
N CYS A 164 -6.35 0.14 -28.98
CA CYS A 164 -5.67 0.41 -30.25
C CYS A 164 -6.42 -0.28 -31.41
N ASN A 165 -6.52 0.38 -32.56
CA ASN A 165 -7.22 -0.12 -33.77
C ASN A 165 -6.44 -1.25 -34.51
N GLY A 166 -5.98 -2.30 -33.80
CA GLY A 166 -5.28 -3.45 -34.38
C GLY A 166 -6.16 -4.71 -34.49
N ASN A 167 -5.63 -5.80 -35.07
CA ASN A 167 -6.30 -7.11 -35.01
C ASN A 167 -6.44 -7.59 -33.56
N PRO A 168 -7.63 -8.09 -33.12
CA PRO A 168 -7.86 -8.51 -31.73
C PRO A 168 -6.88 -9.58 -31.25
N ALA A 169 -6.56 -10.57 -32.09
CA ALA A 169 -5.67 -11.67 -31.72
C ALA A 169 -4.21 -11.23 -31.47
N ASP A 170 -3.71 -10.27 -32.24
CA ASP A 170 -2.36 -9.72 -32.07
C ASP A 170 -2.28 -8.80 -30.84
N GLN A 171 -3.37 -8.09 -30.52
CA GLN A 171 -3.49 -7.28 -29.31
C GLN A 171 -3.50 -8.16 -28.05
N THR A 172 -4.28 -9.23 -28.03
CA THR A 172 -4.35 -10.16 -26.89
C THR A 172 -3.00 -10.81 -26.62
N ARG A 173 -2.28 -11.24 -27.67
CA ARG A 173 -0.97 -11.87 -27.53
C ARG A 173 0.11 -10.88 -27.07
N SER A 174 0.09 -9.66 -27.59
CA SER A 174 1.00 -8.57 -27.17
C SER A 174 0.75 -8.13 -25.72
N GLY A 175 -0.53 -8.01 -25.33
CA GLY A 175 -0.93 -7.71 -23.96
C GLY A 175 -0.49 -8.79 -22.97
N THR A 176 -0.69 -10.06 -23.32
CA THR A 176 -0.26 -11.20 -22.48
C THR A 176 1.26 -11.20 -22.27
N LEU A 177 2.06 -10.97 -23.32
CA LEU A 177 3.52 -10.93 -23.18
C LEU A 177 3.99 -9.76 -22.31
N THR A 178 3.38 -8.58 -22.48
CA THR A 178 3.67 -7.40 -21.66
C THR A 178 3.33 -7.64 -20.19
N GLN A 179 2.23 -8.35 -19.93
CA GLN A 179 1.83 -8.73 -18.58
C GLN A 179 2.81 -9.72 -17.93
N ILE A 180 3.27 -10.74 -18.67
CA ILE A 180 4.26 -11.71 -18.19
C ILE A 180 5.57 -10.99 -17.82
N GLN A 181 6.04 -10.09 -18.69
CA GLN A 181 7.23 -9.27 -18.43
C GLN A 181 7.06 -8.43 -17.15
N TYR A 182 5.89 -7.82 -16.97
CA TYR A 182 5.60 -7.06 -15.77
C TYR A 182 5.58 -7.93 -14.51
N ILE A 183 4.92 -9.08 -14.54
CA ILE A 183 4.84 -10.00 -13.40
C ILE A 183 6.24 -10.48 -13.00
N THR A 184 7.06 -10.89 -13.97
CA THR A 184 8.44 -11.35 -13.71
C THR A 184 9.33 -10.23 -13.17
N GLN A 185 9.16 -8.99 -13.66
CA GLN A 185 9.87 -7.84 -13.11
C GLN A 185 9.42 -7.53 -11.69
N LEU A 186 8.11 -7.53 -11.42
CA LEU A 186 7.57 -7.27 -10.08
C LEU A 186 8.05 -8.33 -9.07
N ASP A 187 8.09 -9.60 -9.46
CA ASP A 187 8.62 -10.68 -8.63
C ASP A 187 10.09 -10.44 -8.28
N SER A 188 10.93 -10.10 -9.27
CA SER A 188 12.34 -9.76 -9.03
C SER A 188 12.49 -8.59 -8.05
N GLU A 189 11.74 -7.51 -8.25
CA GLU A 189 11.80 -6.33 -7.36
C GLU A 189 11.28 -6.64 -5.94
N LEU A 190 10.34 -7.57 -5.79
CA LEU A 190 9.86 -8.04 -4.49
C LEU A 190 10.89 -8.91 -3.76
N GLN A 191 11.67 -9.71 -4.50
CA GLN A 191 12.81 -10.46 -3.92
C GLN A 191 13.93 -9.52 -3.50
N ASP A 192 14.27 -8.53 -4.34
CA ASP A 192 15.26 -7.51 -4.00
C ASP A 192 14.83 -6.75 -2.73
N PHE A 193 13.56 -6.34 -2.66
CA PHE A 193 13.00 -5.72 -1.46
C PHE A 193 13.18 -6.60 -0.22
N ARG A 194 12.89 -7.91 -0.31
CA ARG A 194 13.05 -8.85 0.82
C ARG A 194 14.48 -8.86 1.34
N LEU A 195 15.48 -8.81 0.45
CA LEU A 195 16.89 -8.78 0.82
C LEU A 195 17.32 -7.44 1.45
N GLU A 196 16.66 -6.33 1.12
CA GLU A 196 16.93 -5.02 1.70
C GLU A 196 16.31 -4.81 3.10
N VAL A 197 15.39 -5.68 3.54
CA VAL A 197 14.69 -5.51 4.82
C VAL A 197 15.68 -5.69 5.99
N PRO A 198 15.80 -4.71 6.89
CA PRO A 198 16.70 -4.81 8.03
C PRO A 198 16.36 -5.99 8.95
N MET A 199 17.37 -6.58 9.60
CA MET A 199 17.23 -7.76 10.47
C MET A 199 16.10 -7.64 11.52
N PRO A 200 15.91 -6.50 12.22
CA PRO A 200 14.81 -6.37 13.19
C PRO A 200 13.40 -6.43 12.58
N LEU A 201 13.26 -6.27 11.26
CA LEU A 201 12.01 -6.35 10.51
C LEU A 201 11.92 -7.61 9.63
N HIS A 202 12.95 -8.46 9.64
CA HIS A 202 12.98 -9.67 8.83
C HIS A 202 12.01 -10.72 9.40
N TRP A 203 11.14 -11.25 8.56
CA TRP A 203 10.02 -12.12 8.97
C TRP A 203 10.24 -13.62 8.71
N ASP A 204 11.40 -14.01 8.15
CA ASP A 204 11.77 -15.42 7.97
C ASP A 204 12.57 -15.98 9.16
N VAL A 205 12.79 -15.15 10.18
CA VAL A 205 13.54 -15.53 11.37
C VAL A 205 12.60 -16.27 12.33
N PRO A 206 13.00 -17.41 12.91
CA PRO A 206 12.19 -18.09 13.91
C PRO A 206 11.90 -17.18 15.10
N ALA A 207 10.68 -17.25 15.64
CA ALA A 207 10.18 -16.38 16.71
C ALA A 207 11.09 -16.31 17.96
N SER A 208 11.96 -17.31 18.16
CA SER A 208 12.95 -17.40 19.22
C SER A 208 14.07 -16.36 19.14
N GLU A 209 14.37 -15.82 17.95
CA GLU A 209 15.41 -14.82 17.70
C GLU A 209 14.83 -13.41 17.48
N VAL A 210 13.50 -13.28 17.51
CA VAL A 210 12.79 -12.04 17.23
C VAL A 210 12.76 -11.15 18.47
N GLN A 211 13.16 -9.88 18.30
CA GLN A 211 12.93 -8.88 19.32
C GLN A 211 11.41 -8.62 19.45
N PRO A 212 10.82 -8.81 20.65
CA PRO A 212 9.36 -8.73 20.82
C PRO A 212 8.78 -7.36 20.47
N GLN A 213 9.62 -6.32 20.44
CA GLN A 213 9.25 -4.94 20.19
C GLN A 213 8.79 -4.67 18.74
N PHE A 214 9.27 -5.48 17.78
CA PHE A 214 8.99 -5.30 16.35
C PHE A 214 8.15 -6.43 15.74
N LEU A 215 7.64 -7.36 16.57
CA LEU A 215 6.88 -8.51 16.11
C LEU A 215 5.62 -8.08 15.33
N ARG A 216 4.99 -6.98 15.76
CA ARG A 216 3.84 -6.39 15.06
C ARG A 216 4.24 -5.93 13.67
N GLU A 217 5.30 -5.15 13.60
CA GLU A 217 5.83 -4.53 12.40
C GLU A 217 6.25 -5.58 11.37
N GLN A 218 6.88 -6.67 11.83
CA GLN A 218 7.25 -7.83 11.01
C GLN A 218 6.03 -8.51 10.39
N HIS A 219 5.03 -8.88 11.19
CA HIS A 219 3.81 -9.50 10.69
C HIS A 219 3.07 -8.58 9.70
N LEU A 220 3.00 -7.29 10.00
CA LEU A 220 2.40 -6.29 9.13
C LEU A 220 3.12 -6.20 7.79
N LEU A 221 4.45 -6.21 7.80
CA LEU A 221 5.26 -6.09 6.60
C LEU A 221 5.15 -7.36 5.74
N LYS A 222 5.21 -8.55 6.36
CA LYS A 222 4.94 -9.83 5.69
C LYS A 222 3.56 -9.85 5.02
N ALA A 223 2.52 -9.47 5.76
CA ALA A 223 1.15 -9.46 5.21
C ALA A 223 1.01 -8.49 4.02
N ARG A 224 1.69 -7.33 4.07
CA ARG A 224 1.71 -6.37 2.95
C ARG A 224 2.48 -6.92 1.76
N GLN A 225 3.59 -7.61 1.98
CA GLN A 225 4.40 -8.16 0.89
C GLN A 225 3.58 -9.17 0.09
N VAL A 226 2.93 -10.11 0.77
CA VAL A 226 2.06 -11.12 0.17
C VAL A 226 0.94 -10.47 -0.66
N LYS A 227 0.34 -9.37 -0.17
CA LYS A 227 -0.69 -8.62 -0.88
C LYS A 227 -0.18 -7.83 -2.09
N THR A 228 1.08 -7.42 -2.06
CA THR A 228 1.72 -6.66 -3.16
C THR A 228 2.21 -7.57 -4.28
N GLY A 229 2.29 -8.88 -4.03
CA GLY A 229 2.61 -9.90 -5.02
C GLY A 229 1.66 -9.90 -6.23
N PRO A 230 1.82 -10.84 -7.16
CA PRO A 230 1.12 -10.83 -8.44
C PRO A 230 -0.41 -11.05 -8.34
N LEU A 231 -0.94 -11.26 -7.13
CA LEU A 231 -2.35 -11.52 -6.83
C LEU A 231 -3.34 -10.56 -7.54
N PRO A 232 -3.16 -9.21 -7.48
CA PRO A 232 -4.13 -8.28 -8.07
C PRO A 232 -4.11 -8.26 -9.60
N VAL A 233 -2.95 -8.56 -10.21
CA VAL A 233 -2.78 -8.61 -11.66
C VAL A 233 -3.33 -9.91 -12.23
N LEU A 234 -3.12 -11.00 -11.51
CA LEU A 234 -3.60 -12.30 -11.89
C LEU A 234 -5.11 -12.45 -11.68
N SER A 235 -5.68 -11.84 -10.64
CA SER A 235 -7.14 -11.84 -10.44
C SER A 235 -7.89 -11.18 -11.59
N LYS A 236 -7.40 -10.02 -12.08
CA LYS A 236 -7.99 -9.33 -13.24
C LYS A 236 -7.94 -10.20 -14.50
N SER A 237 -6.77 -10.76 -14.81
CA SER A 237 -6.64 -11.56 -16.04
C SER A 237 -7.30 -12.93 -15.98
N LEU A 238 -7.43 -13.54 -14.80
CA LEU A 238 -8.28 -14.72 -14.65
C LEU A 238 -9.75 -14.36 -14.93
N HIS A 239 -10.22 -13.23 -14.43
CA HIS A 239 -11.58 -12.76 -14.68
C HIS A 239 -11.84 -12.49 -16.17
N GLU A 240 -10.93 -11.80 -16.86
CA GLU A 240 -11.01 -11.53 -18.30
C GLU A 240 -11.01 -12.83 -19.14
N ASN A 241 -10.21 -13.83 -18.77
CA ASN A 241 -10.17 -15.12 -19.46
C ASN A 241 -11.41 -15.99 -19.18
N LEU A 242 -12.00 -15.91 -17.98
CA LEU A 242 -13.25 -16.63 -17.67
C LEU A 242 -14.47 -16.00 -18.37
N SER A 243 -14.48 -14.68 -18.56
CA SER A 243 -15.58 -13.94 -19.21
C SER A 243 -15.54 -14.01 -20.74
N THR A 244 -14.36 -14.24 -21.35
CA THR A 244 -14.20 -14.32 -22.82
C THR A 244 -14.42 -15.70 -23.43
N GLY A 245 -14.83 -16.69 -22.64
CA GLY A 245 -15.46 -17.89 -23.17
C GLY A 245 -14.55 -19.11 -23.33
N THR A 246 -15.07 -20.19 -22.78
CA THR A 246 -14.73 -21.60 -22.94
C THR A 246 -14.69 -22.01 -24.41
N GLU A 247 -13.60 -21.79 -25.13
CA GLU A 247 -13.37 -22.50 -26.39
C GLU A 247 -11.94 -23.03 -26.55
N ARG A 248 -11.89 -24.38 -26.63
CA ARG A 248 -10.87 -25.25 -27.23
C ARG A 248 -9.67 -25.59 -26.35
N ALA A 249 -9.95 -26.56 -25.47
CA ALA A 249 -9.01 -27.61 -25.16
C ALA A 249 -8.51 -28.28 -26.47
N SER A 250 -7.25 -28.03 -26.84
CA SER A 250 -6.48 -28.98 -27.67
C SER A 250 -4.98 -28.79 -27.48
N SER A 251 -4.35 -29.91 -27.11
CA SER A 251 -2.97 -30.35 -27.37
C SER A 251 -1.81 -29.40 -27.04
N ARG A 252 -1.15 -29.70 -25.90
CA ARG A 252 0.01 -29.02 -25.29
C ARG A 252 -0.26 -27.56 -24.94
N ALA A 253 -0.50 -27.33 -23.64
CA ALA A 253 -0.44 -25.99 -23.06
C ALA A 253 0.88 -25.32 -23.48
N GLY A 254 0.76 -24.21 -24.22
CA GLY A 254 1.91 -23.39 -24.59
C GLY A 254 2.55 -22.75 -23.35
N ILE A 255 3.75 -22.19 -23.51
CA ILE A 255 4.52 -21.60 -22.40
C ILE A 255 3.69 -20.58 -21.60
N CYS A 256 2.90 -19.73 -22.26
CA CYS A 256 2.05 -18.74 -21.59
C CYS A 256 0.94 -19.39 -20.73
N ALA A 257 0.38 -20.52 -21.17
CA ALA A 257 -0.65 -21.22 -20.41
C ALA A 257 -0.07 -21.90 -19.16
N ASN A 258 1.16 -22.44 -19.25
CA ASN A 258 1.86 -22.98 -18.09
C ASN A 258 2.22 -21.87 -17.09
N PHE A 259 2.74 -20.74 -17.58
CA PHE A 259 3.02 -19.57 -16.75
C PHE A 259 1.77 -19.05 -16.03
N ALA A 260 0.63 -18.99 -16.73
CA ALA A 260 -0.65 -18.60 -16.13
C ALA A 260 -1.11 -19.59 -15.04
N MET A 261 -0.92 -20.89 -15.24
CA MET A 261 -1.23 -21.91 -14.22
C MET A 261 -0.32 -21.79 -12.99
N ASP A 262 0.98 -21.59 -13.19
CA ASP A 262 1.93 -21.36 -12.09
C ASP A 262 1.55 -20.10 -11.30
N CYS A 263 1.16 -19.04 -12.00
CA CYS A 263 0.62 -17.82 -11.41
C CYS A 263 -0.63 -18.07 -10.54
N VAL A 264 -1.60 -18.86 -11.03
CA VAL A 264 -2.77 -19.27 -10.23
C VAL A 264 -2.34 -20.01 -8.96
N PHE A 265 -1.40 -20.95 -9.10
CA PHE A 265 -0.87 -21.70 -7.96
C PHE A 265 -0.22 -20.77 -6.92
N PHE A 266 0.61 -19.81 -7.35
CA PHE A 266 1.18 -18.80 -6.46
C PHE A 266 0.12 -17.92 -5.78
N CYS A 267 -0.96 -17.58 -6.47
CA CYS A 267 -2.08 -16.83 -5.86
C CYS A 267 -2.75 -17.61 -4.74
N VAL A 268 -3.04 -18.90 -4.97
CA VAL A 268 -3.66 -19.77 -3.96
C VAL A 268 -2.72 -19.95 -2.78
N GLN A 269 -1.43 -20.18 -3.02
CA GLN A 269 -0.42 -20.31 -1.97
C GLN A 269 -0.30 -19.02 -1.14
N SER A 270 -0.27 -17.86 -1.79
CA SER A 270 -0.26 -16.55 -1.13
C SER A 270 -1.50 -16.33 -0.26
N ALA A 271 -2.67 -16.76 -0.73
CA ALA A 271 -3.91 -16.67 0.04
C ALA A 271 -3.87 -17.57 1.28
N ILE A 272 -3.37 -18.80 1.16
CA ILE A 272 -3.17 -19.72 2.29
C ILE A 272 -2.20 -19.12 3.31
N GLU A 273 -1.07 -18.58 2.87
CA GLU A 273 -0.09 -17.92 3.73
C GLU A 273 -0.70 -16.73 4.50
N LEU A 274 -1.52 -15.91 3.82
CA LEU A 274 -2.22 -14.80 4.46
C LEU A 274 -3.23 -15.29 5.50
N ILE A 275 -4.00 -16.35 5.21
CA ILE A 275 -4.96 -16.94 6.15
C ILE A 275 -4.23 -17.50 7.39
N ASN A 276 -3.12 -18.20 7.20
CA ASN A 276 -2.31 -18.73 8.30
C ASN A 276 -1.75 -17.59 9.17
N LEU A 277 -1.23 -16.54 8.54
CA LEU A 277 -0.74 -15.35 9.25
C LEU A 277 -1.86 -14.66 10.04
N ILE A 278 -3.07 -14.57 9.49
CA ILE A 278 -4.24 -14.04 10.19
C ILE A 278 -4.58 -14.94 11.38
N HIS A 279 -4.58 -16.27 11.21
CA HIS A 279 -4.88 -17.21 12.29
C HIS A 279 -3.86 -17.13 13.44
N GLU A 280 -2.58 -16.98 13.11
CA GLU A 280 -1.50 -16.82 14.09
C GLU A 280 -1.62 -15.49 14.86
N THR A 281 -2.07 -14.42 14.20
CA THR A 281 -2.12 -13.08 14.78
C THR A 281 -3.46 -12.75 15.46
N CYS A 282 -4.56 -13.40 15.08
CA CYS A 282 -5.91 -13.07 15.56
C CYS A 282 -6.14 -13.31 17.06
N ASN A 283 -5.34 -14.19 17.66
CA ASN A 283 -5.41 -14.52 19.10
C ASN A 283 -4.35 -13.80 19.94
N THR A 284 -3.61 -12.86 19.34
CA THR A 284 -2.58 -12.07 20.04
C THR A 284 -3.05 -10.62 20.26
N ASP A 285 -2.31 -9.83 21.04
CA ASP A 285 -2.55 -8.37 21.16
C ASP A 285 -2.44 -7.63 19.81
N LEU A 286 -1.88 -8.31 18.79
CA LEU A 286 -1.84 -7.87 17.41
C LEU A 286 -3.19 -8.04 16.70
N ALA A 287 -4.23 -8.58 17.34
CA ALA A 287 -5.57 -8.68 16.77
C ALA A 287 -6.14 -7.32 16.35
N SER A 288 -5.67 -6.20 16.94
CA SER A 288 -5.99 -4.84 16.48
C SER A 288 -5.52 -4.52 15.04
N VAL A 289 -4.70 -5.40 14.45
CA VAL A 289 -4.35 -5.46 13.02
C VAL A 289 -5.53 -5.96 12.16
N TRP A 290 -6.71 -6.18 12.76
CA TRP A 290 -7.99 -6.57 12.16
C TRP A 290 -8.41 -5.80 10.89
N TYR A 291 -7.80 -4.65 10.60
CA TYR A 291 -7.99 -3.97 9.33
C TYR A 291 -7.68 -4.89 8.14
N TYR A 292 -6.71 -5.83 8.22
CA TYR A 292 -6.44 -6.83 7.17
C TYR A 292 -7.56 -7.86 6.96
N ASN A 293 -8.41 -8.11 7.96
CA ASN A 293 -9.45 -9.14 7.92
C ASN A 293 -10.65 -8.73 7.06
N ILE A 294 -10.99 -7.44 7.03
CA ILE A 294 -12.03 -6.89 6.13
C ILE A 294 -11.59 -6.93 4.66
N PHE A 295 -10.28 -7.00 4.37
CA PHE A 295 -9.77 -7.15 3.00
C PHE A 295 -10.09 -8.52 2.39
N CYS A 296 -10.40 -9.57 3.17
CA CYS A 296 -10.80 -10.85 2.62
C CYS A 296 -12.27 -10.86 2.14
N GLU A 297 -13.18 -10.11 2.80
CA GLU A 297 -14.59 -10.03 2.37
C GLU A 297 -14.77 -9.07 1.18
N HIS A 298 -14.06 -7.93 1.18
CA HIS A 298 -14.26 -6.91 0.13
C HIS A 298 -13.44 -7.14 -1.14
N ASN A 299 -12.29 -7.83 -1.13
CA ASN A 299 -11.59 -8.10 -2.40
C ASN A 299 -12.36 -9.09 -3.29
N THR A 300 -13.18 -9.97 -2.70
CA THR A 300 -14.11 -10.80 -3.48
C THR A 300 -15.26 -9.99 -4.06
N GLU A 301 -15.75 -8.95 -3.38
CA GLU A 301 -16.87 -8.12 -3.88
C GLU A 301 -16.43 -6.96 -4.79
N ALA A 302 -15.35 -6.23 -4.47
CA ALA A 302 -14.90 -5.06 -5.23
C ALA A 302 -14.36 -5.42 -6.61
N LEU A 303 -13.76 -6.61 -6.78
CA LEU A 303 -13.42 -7.16 -8.09
C LEU A 303 -14.67 -7.69 -8.84
N MET A 304 -15.77 -8.00 -8.14
CA MET A 304 -17.04 -8.43 -8.76
C MET A 304 -17.95 -7.24 -9.15
N PHE A 305 -17.90 -6.11 -8.43
CA PHE A 305 -18.74 -4.93 -8.68
C PHE A 305 -18.21 -3.95 -9.73
N GLN A 306 -17.09 -4.23 -10.38
CA GLN A 306 -16.65 -3.51 -11.59
C GLN A 306 -17.17 -4.16 -12.89
N ALA A 307 -18.09 -5.11 -12.79
CA ALA A 307 -18.70 -5.83 -13.92
C ALA A 307 -20.15 -5.40 -14.24
N ASP A 308 -20.67 -4.33 -13.64
CA ASP A 308 -21.95 -3.70 -13.97
C ASP A 308 -21.75 -2.25 -14.46
#